data_AF-A0A1Y4R7N0-F1
#
_entry.id   AF-A0A1Y4R7N0-F1
#
_cell.length_a   1.000
_cell.length_b   1.000
_cell.length_c   1.000
_cell.angle_alpha   90.00
_cell.angle_beta   90.00
_cell.angle_gamma   90.00
#
_symmetry.space_group_name_H-M   'P 1'
#
loop_
_entity.id
_entity.type
_entity.pdbx_description
1 polymer ?
#
loop_
_entity_poly.entity_id
_entity_poly.type
_entity_poly.pdbx_seq_one_letter_code
_entity_poly.pdbx_strand_id
1 'polypeptide(L)'
;MKEITLKIKDIHRMIRELDTYSRLYMGQYEEIFRVREYSFMFQSGTELRDICYKLRTVIIPKLVGVSFNGSLGIWGPDTPMNAQRAYDIQQILRYQLAYHEKPGGGNTVNFNNPFIHGKWKISDEDMKILDEIIEKYNYPDYRPRGFYQHAWQCPLIITHFKEDEAVVLRDAKTIDRFIEDAHQVYEYLDNNQIYDAFLLLYPHMENNQLMKDLCLDIEEIYKKIE
;
A
#
# COMPACT_ATOMS: atom_id res chain seq x y z
N MET A 1 5.25 -20.48 7.07
CA MET A 1 5.93 -19.16 7.10
C MET A 1 7.45 -19.30 6.89
N LYS A 2 8.18 -18.25 6.48
CA LYS A 2 9.66 -18.18 6.56
C LYS A 2 10.11 -16.81 7.06
N GLU A 3 11.34 -16.71 7.55
CA GLU A 3 11.93 -15.45 8.01
C GLU A 3 12.77 -14.76 6.92
N ILE A 4 12.87 -13.44 7.01
CA ILE A 4 13.83 -12.61 6.28
C ILE A 4 14.34 -11.50 7.21
N THR A 5 15.62 -11.14 7.10
CA THR A 5 16.17 -9.97 7.77
C THR A 5 16.15 -8.79 6.80
N LEU A 6 15.58 -7.66 7.24
CA LEU A 6 15.47 -6.44 6.45
C LEU A 6 16.04 -5.26 7.24
N LYS A 7 16.63 -4.28 6.55
CA LYS A 7 16.99 -3.02 7.20
C LYS A 7 15.73 -2.22 7.48
N ILE A 8 15.69 -1.52 8.61
CA ILE A 8 14.55 -0.67 9.01
C ILE A 8 14.24 0.37 7.92
N LYS A 9 15.27 0.94 7.27
CA LYS A 9 15.10 1.86 6.15
C LYS A 9 14.36 1.23 4.95
N ASP A 10 14.58 -0.06 4.71
CA ASP A 10 13.95 -0.78 3.61
C ASP A 10 12.49 -1.09 3.96
N ILE A 11 12.18 -1.36 5.23
CA ILE A 11 10.80 -1.48 5.71
C ILE A 11 10.05 -0.15 5.59
N HIS A 12 10.68 0.98 5.95
CA HIS A 12 10.09 2.31 5.73
C HIS A 12 9.81 2.59 4.25
N ARG A 13 10.71 2.17 3.35
CA ARG A 13 10.48 2.25 1.90
C ARG A 13 9.29 1.37 1.49
N MET A 14 9.27 0.11 1.90
CA MET A 14 8.18 -0.83 1.62
C MET A 14 6.82 -0.30 2.09
N ILE A 15 6.74 0.33 3.28
CA ILE A 15 5.51 0.96 3.78
C ILE A 15 5.01 2.02 2.80
N ARG A 16 5.88 2.89 2.29
CA ARG A 16 5.50 3.92 1.30
C ARG A 16 5.03 3.29 0.00
N GLU A 17 5.77 2.33 -0.53
CA GLU A 17 5.46 1.63 -1.77
C GLU A 17 4.09 0.92 -1.69
N LEU A 18 3.83 0.21 -0.59
CA LEU A 18 2.56 -0.47 -0.33
C LEU A 18 1.39 0.52 -0.13
N ASP A 19 1.62 1.66 0.51
CA ASP A 19 0.61 2.73 0.64
C ASP A 19 0.25 3.27 -0.74
N THR A 20 1.24 3.68 -1.55
CA THR A 20 1.02 4.14 -2.93
C THR A 20 0.28 3.10 -3.76
N TYR A 21 0.71 1.83 -3.73
CA TYR A 21 0.07 0.74 -4.46
C TYR A 21 -1.41 0.54 -4.05
N SER A 22 -1.70 0.57 -2.75
CA SER A 22 -3.07 0.48 -2.24
C SER A 22 -3.94 1.66 -2.70
N ARG A 23 -3.41 2.88 -2.61
CA ARG A 23 -4.10 4.12 -2.97
C ARG A 23 -4.44 4.20 -4.45
N LEU A 24 -3.52 3.78 -5.32
CA LEU A 24 -3.78 3.72 -6.76
C LEU A 24 -4.93 2.76 -7.08
N TYR A 25 -4.97 1.57 -6.49
CA TYR A 25 -6.11 0.69 -6.68
C TYR A 25 -7.46 1.28 -6.25
N MET A 26 -7.45 2.19 -5.27
CA MET A 26 -8.65 2.89 -4.79
C MET A 26 -9.02 4.12 -5.62
N GLY A 27 -8.22 4.50 -6.61
CA GLY A 27 -8.45 5.67 -7.47
C GLY A 27 -7.92 6.98 -6.91
N GLN A 28 -7.01 6.94 -5.93
CA GLN A 28 -6.31 8.12 -5.40
C GLN A 28 -5.10 8.47 -6.27
N TYR A 29 -5.36 8.95 -7.49
CA TYR A 29 -4.33 9.20 -8.48
C TYR A 29 -3.49 10.46 -8.21
N GLU A 30 -3.81 11.22 -7.15
CA GLU A 30 -2.90 12.23 -6.63
C GLU A 30 -1.55 11.65 -6.18
N GLU A 31 -1.51 10.36 -5.84
CA GLU A 31 -0.27 9.69 -5.45
C GLU A 31 0.73 9.58 -6.60
N ILE A 32 0.28 9.59 -7.85
CA ILE A 32 1.15 9.65 -9.04
C ILE A 32 2.06 10.88 -8.97
N PHE A 33 1.54 12.00 -8.46
CA PHE A 33 2.28 13.26 -8.31
C PHE A 33 3.18 13.25 -7.09
N ARG A 34 2.77 12.58 -6.01
CA ARG A 34 3.50 12.57 -4.74
C ARG A 34 4.80 11.78 -4.81
N VAL A 35 4.88 10.77 -5.67
CA VAL A 35 6.12 10.02 -5.90
C VAL A 35 7.24 10.93 -6.43
N ARG A 36 6.94 11.81 -7.39
CA ARG A 36 7.96 12.61 -8.11
C ARG A 36 8.19 14.02 -7.56
N GLU A 37 7.67 14.33 -6.37
CA GLU A 37 7.70 15.61 -5.61
C GLU A 37 6.41 16.46 -5.59
N TYR A 38 6.13 17.03 -4.42
CA TYR A 38 5.01 17.94 -4.17
C TYR A 38 5.04 19.24 -4.99
N SER A 39 6.22 19.66 -5.44
CA SER A 39 6.45 20.84 -6.28
C SER A 39 5.67 20.74 -7.61
N PHE A 40 5.60 19.54 -8.19
CA PHE A 40 4.88 19.26 -9.43
C PHE A 40 3.37 19.47 -9.30
N MET A 41 2.76 19.15 -8.15
CA MET A 41 1.31 19.37 -7.93
C MET A 41 0.90 20.84 -8.11
N PHE A 42 1.81 21.78 -7.85
CA PHE A 42 1.53 23.21 -7.97
C PHE A 42 1.81 23.77 -9.38
N GLN A 43 2.64 23.11 -10.17
CA GLN A 43 3.08 23.61 -11.50
C GLN A 43 2.27 23.02 -12.67
N SER A 44 1.76 21.79 -12.55
CA SER A 44 0.99 21.10 -13.61
C SER A 44 -0.52 21.01 -13.34
N GLY A 45 -0.98 21.69 -12.27
CA GLY A 45 -2.08 21.22 -11.41
C GLY A 45 -3.48 21.11 -11.99
N THR A 46 -3.78 21.63 -13.19
CA THR A 46 -5.10 21.47 -13.83
C THR A 46 -5.08 20.43 -14.93
N GLU A 47 -4.20 20.54 -15.93
CA GLU A 47 -4.18 19.63 -17.07
C GLU A 47 -3.85 18.19 -16.64
N LEU A 48 -2.79 18.03 -15.85
CA LEU A 48 -2.37 16.71 -15.37
C LEU A 48 -3.45 16.06 -14.49
N ARG A 49 -4.08 16.87 -13.63
CA ARG A 49 -5.19 16.42 -12.78
C ARG A 49 -6.40 15.99 -13.61
N ASP A 50 -6.72 16.73 -14.67
CA ASP A 50 -7.83 16.41 -15.57
C ASP A 50 -7.58 15.09 -16.32
N ILE A 51 -6.35 14.85 -16.76
CA ILE A 51 -5.98 13.59 -17.43
C ILE A 51 -6.00 12.42 -16.44
N CYS A 52 -5.45 12.57 -15.24
CA CYS A 52 -5.57 11.55 -14.19
C CYS A 52 -7.02 11.29 -13.81
N TYR A 53 -7.88 12.32 -13.77
CA TYR A 53 -9.30 12.15 -13.54
C TYR A 53 -9.95 11.32 -14.66
N LYS A 54 -9.66 11.63 -15.93
CA LYS A 54 -10.15 10.84 -17.08
C LYS A 54 -9.65 9.39 -17.00
N LEU A 55 -8.37 9.18 -16.74
CA LEU A 55 -7.79 7.84 -16.57
C LEU A 55 -8.54 7.06 -15.48
N ARG A 56 -8.79 7.70 -14.33
CA ARG A 56 -9.53 7.10 -13.22
C ARG A 56 -10.94 6.69 -13.63
N THR A 57 -11.63 7.50 -14.43
CA THR A 57 -12.98 7.14 -14.90
C THR A 57 -12.99 5.95 -15.87
N VAL A 58 -11.90 5.76 -16.62
CA VAL A 58 -11.73 4.61 -17.54
C VAL A 58 -11.43 3.34 -16.74
N ILE A 59 -10.53 3.42 -15.76
CA ILE A 59 -10.07 2.28 -14.97
C ILE A 59 -11.09 1.87 -13.90
N ILE A 60 -11.72 2.84 -13.24
CA ILE A 60 -12.65 2.64 -12.12
C ILE A 60 -13.97 3.37 -12.42
N PRO A 61 -14.85 2.80 -13.29
CA PRO A 61 -16.11 3.44 -13.67
C PRO A 61 -17.02 3.81 -12.50
N LYS A 62 -16.89 3.13 -11.35
CA LYS A 62 -17.64 3.44 -10.12
C LYS A 62 -17.32 4.80 -9.52
N LEU A 63 -16.20 5.42 -9.91
CA LEU A 63 -15.81 6.76 -9.47
C LEU A 63 -16.18 7.87 -10.48
N VAL A 64 -16.94 7.55 -11.54
CA VAL A 64 -17.48 8.56 -12.45
C VAL A 64 -18.37 9.54 -11.68
N GLY A 65 -18.08 10.84 -11.80
CA GLY A 65 -18.83 11.90 -11.11
C GLY A 65 -18.41 12.13 -9.66
N VAL A 66 -17.55 11.29 -9.09
CA VAL A 66 -16.94 11.51 -7.77
C VAL A 66 -15.79 12.49 -7.92
N SER A 67 -15.60 13.43 -6.99
CA SER A 67 -14.48 14.39 -7.06
C SER A 67 -13.11 13.69 -7.17
N PHE A 68 -12.08 14.37 -7.69
CA PHE A 68 -10.73 13.79 -7.80
C PHE A 68 -10.15 13.33 -6.46
N ASN A 69 -10.56 13.94 -5.35
CA ASN A 69 -10.11 13.58 -4.00
C ASN A 69 -10.92 12.42 -3.39
N GLY A 70 -11.98 11.96 -4.06
CA GLY A 70 -12.76 10.80 -3.63
C GLY A 70 -12.15 9.48 -4.11
N SER A 71 -12.43 8.40 -3.40
CA SER A 71 -11.92 7.06 -3.69
C SER A 71 -12.96 6.00 -3.38
N LEU A 72 -12.67 4.74 -3.71
CA LEU A 72 -13.53 3.60 -3.32
C LEU A 72 -13.58 3.39 -1.79
N GLY A 73 -12.61 3.94 -1.06
CA GLY A 73 -12.40 3.73 0.37
C GLY A 73 -11.87 2.33 0.67
N ILE A 74 -10.93 2.18 1.62
CA ILE A 74 -10.27 0.88 1.84
C ILE A 74 -11.23 -0.25 2.27
N TRP A 75 -12.32 0.14 2.93
CA TRP A 75 -13.40 -0.74 3.37
C TRP A 75 -14.57 -0.84 2.39
N GLY A 76 -14.47 -0.18 1.24
CA GLY A 76 -15.50 -0.20 0.22
C GLY A 76 -15.73 -1.62 -0.32
N PRO A 77 -16.99 -2.01 -0.58
CA PRO A 77 -17.29 -3.33 -1.14
C PRO A 77 -16.69 -3.54 -2.54
N ASP A 78 -16.36 -2.43 -3.21
CA ASP A 78 -15.84 -2.40 -4.56
C ASP A 78 -14.32 -2.26 -4.63
N THR A 79 -13.66 -2.15 -3.48
CA THR A 79 -12.21 -1.99 -3.41
C THR A 79 -11.51 -3.30 -3.77
N PRO A 80 -10.55 -3.28 -4.71
CA PRO A 80 -9.83 -4.48 -5.10
C PRO A 80 -9.13 -5.15 -3.92
N MET A 81 -9.14 -6.48 -3.89
CA MET A 81 -8.47 -7.28 -2.85
C MET A 81 -6.97 -6.96 -2.73
N ASN A 82 -6.32 -6.66 -3.86
CA ASN A 82 -4.91 -6.26 -3.87
C ASN A 82 -4.67 -4.97 -3.06
N ALA A 83 -5.58 -4.00 -3.15
CA ALA A 83 -5.51 -2.76 -2.38
C ALA A 83 -5.59 -3.03 -0.87
N GLN A 84 -6.55 -3.89 -0.48
CA GLN A 84 -6.77 -4.27 0.91
C GLN A 84 -5.58 -5.05 1.48
N ARG A 85 -5.02 -5.98 0.71
CA ARG A 85 -3.85 -6.75 1.14
C ARG A 85 -2.59 -5.89 1.28
N ALA A 86 -2.33 -5.00 0.33
CA ALA A 86 -1.22 -4.06 0.44
C ALA A 86 -1.39 -3.14 1.66
N TYR A 87 -2.61 -2.66 1.89
CA TYR A 87 -2.95 -1.91 3.10
C TYR A 87 -2.69 -2.70 4.38
N ASP A 88 -3.13 -3.95 4.47
CA ASP A 88 -2.89 -4.79 5.65
C ASP A 88 -1.40 -4.93 5.97
N ILE A 89 -0.58 -5.22 4.94
CA ILE A 89 0.87 -5.37 5.12
C ILE A 89 1.48 -4.05 5.64
N GLN A 90 1.17 -2.92 5.01
CA GLN A 90 1.72 -1.64 5.48
C GLN A 90 1.26 -1.29 6.89
N GLN A 91 0.02 -1.60 7.28
CA GLN A 91 -0.49 -1.31 8.61
C GLN A 91 0.26 -2.09 9.69
N ILE A 92 0.52 -3.38 9.45
CA ILE A 92 1.29 -4.21 10.39
C ILE A 92 2.71 -3.67 10.53
N LEU A 93 3.43 -3.49 9.41
CA LEU A 93 4.81 -3.00 9.43
C LEU A 93 4.92 -1.64 10.11
N ARG A 94 4.04 -0.70 9.74
CA ARG A 94 3.98 0.65 10.31
C ARG A 94 3.72 0.63 11.81
N TYR A 95 2.76 -0.17 12.25
CA TYR A 95 2.37 -0.25 13.66
C TYR A 95 3.51 -0.84 14.51
N GLN A 96 4.09 -1.96 14.08
CA GLN A 96 5.18 -2.58 14.82
C GLN A 96 6.45 -1.72 14.85
N LEU A 97 6.78 -1.02 13.75
CA LEU A 97 7.88 -0.05 13.73
C LEU A 97 7.64 1.13 14.67
N ALA A 98 6.43 1.67 14.71
CA ALA A 98 6.09 2.77 15.62
C ALA A 98 6.31 2.40 17.09
N TYR A 99 5.93 1.20 17.51
CA TYR A 99 6.16 0.69 18.86
C TYR A 99 7.64 0.41 19.15
N HIS A 100 8.41 0.03 18.15
CA HIS A 100 9.86 -0.12 18.29
C HIS A 100 10.57 1.21 18.46
N GLU A 101 10.31 2.17 17.57
CA GLU A 101 11.01 3.46 17.53
C GLU A 101 10.64 4.36 18.71
N LYS A 102 9.38 4.32 19.17
CA LYS A 102 8.88 5.19 20.25
C LYS A 102 7.96 4.44 21.22
N PRO A 103 8.48 3.52 22.05
CA PRO A 103 7.66 2.69 22.93
C PRO A 103 6.75 3.48 23.89
N GLY A 104 7.13 4.71 24.25
CA GLY A 104 6.40 5.58 25.17
C GLY A 104 5.28 6.42 24.53
N GLY A 105 5.02 6.30 23.22
CA GLY A 105 3.97 7.06 22.57
C GLY A 105 4.44 8.40 21.95
N GLY A 106 3.47 9.16 21.43
CA GLY A 106 3.67 10.54 20.98
C GLY A 106 2.73 10.95 19.85
N ASN A 107 2.34 12.22 19.81
CA ASN A 107 1.38 12.75 18.82
C ASN A 107 1.88 12.67 17.36
N THR A 108 3.18 12.47 17.16
CA THR A 108 3.83 12.37 15.84
C THR A 108 4.05 10.92 15.39
N VAL A 109 3.53 9.95 16.14
CA VAL A 109 3.78 8.53 15.91
C VAL A 109 2.48 7.84 15.61
N ASN A 110 2.46 7.08 14.52
CA ASN A 110 1.25 6.41 14.10
C ASN A 110 1.08 5.10 14.89
N PHE A 111 0.35 5.17 16.00
CA PHE A 111 -0.03 4.00 16.81
C PHE A 111 -1.42 3.47 16.47
N ASN A 112 -2.02 3.92 15.36
CA ASN A 112 -3.34 3.45 14.99
C ASN A 112 -3.32 1.95 14.74
N ASN A 113 -4.28 1.24 15.32
CA ASN A 113 -4.37 -0.21 15.23
C ASN A 113 -4.43 -0.65 13.77
N PRO A 114 -3.76 -1.76 13.42
CA PRO A 114 -3.88 -2.27 12.08
C PRO A 114 -5.27 -2.90 11.90
N PHE A 115 -6.06 -2.30 11.03
CA PHE A 115 -7.38 -2.80 10.64
C PHE A 115 -7.22 -3.70 9.41
N ILE A 116 -7.32 -5.01 9.60
CA ILE A 116 -7.03 -6.02 8.58
C ILE A 116 -8.28 -6.39 7.78
N HIS A 117 -8.20 -6.35 6.44
CA HIS A 117 -9.35 -6.53 5.54
C HIS A 117 -9.10 -7.41 4.31
N GLY A 118 -7.85 -7.68 3.94
CA GLY A 118 -7.43 -8.37 2.72
C GLY A 118 -7.76 -9.87 2.63
N LYS A 119 -8.66 -10.37 3.51
CA LYS A 119 -9.18 -11.76 3.54
C LYS A 119 -8.10 -12.79 3.18
N TRP A 120 -7.11 -12.89 4.04
CA TRP A 120 -5.98 -13.79 3.86
C TRP A 120 -6.40 -15.25 4.07
N LYS A 121 -5.82 -16.16 3.29
CA LYS A 121 -5.94 -17.60 3.52
C LYS A 121 -4.74 -18.03 4.36
N ILE A 122 -4.93 -18.15 5.67
CA ILE A 122 -3.89 -18.54 6.61
C ILE A 122 -4.31 -19.87 7.23
N SER A 123 -3.36 -20.79 7.39
CA SER A 123 -3.64 -22.06 8.07
C SER A 123 -3.79 -21.83 9.58
N ASP A 124 -4.57 -22.68 10.27
CA ASP A 124 -4.71 -22.59 11.74
C ASP A 124 -3.35 -22.72 12.46
N GLU A 125 -2.41 -23.46 11.87
CA GLU A 125 -1.07 -23.63 12.41
C GLU A 125 -0.22 -22.36 12.25
N ASP A 126 -0.22 -21.73 11.07
CA ASP A 126 0.47 -20.45 10.87
C ASP A 126 -0.17 -19.35 11.74
N MET A 127 -1.49 -19.38 11.97
CA MET A 127 -2.17 -18.45 12.88
C MET A 127 -1.70 -18.61 14.31
N LYS A 128 -1.57 -19.84 14.84
CA LYS A 128 -1.03 -20.07 16.18
C LYS A 128 0.39 -19.53 16.34
N ILE A 129 1.24 -19.74 15.33
CA ILE A 129 2.61 -19.22 15.35
C ILE A 129 2.60 -17.69 15.42
N LEU A 130 1.74 -17.03 14.64
CA LEU A 130 1.58 -15.58 14.70
C LEU A 130 1.07 -15.13 16.07
N ASP A 131 0.02 -15.77 16.59
CA ASP A 131 -0.55 -15.50 17.92
C ASP A 131 0.52 -15.54 19.02
N GLU A 132 1.31 -16.63 19.09
CA GLU A 132 2.36 -16.81 20.10
C GLU A 132 3.43 -15.70 20.04
N ILE A 133 3.81 -15.29 18.83
CA ILE A 133 4.79 -14.21 18.65
C ILE A 133 4.18 -12.87 19.06
N ILE A 134 2.93 -12.59 18.67
CA ILE A 134 2.29 -11.31 18.99
C ILE A 134 2.06 -11.18 20.50
N GLU A 135 1.67 -12.26 21.17
CA GLU A 135 1.52 -12.32 22.63
C GLU A 135 2.82 -11.94 23.34
N LYS A 136 3.98 -12.39 22.86
CA LYS A 136 5.29 -12.05 23.44
C LYS A 136 5.57 -10.55 23.44
N TYR A 137 5.10 -9.83 22.42
CA TYR A 137 5.28 -8.39 22.29
C TYR A 137 4.24 -7.57 23.06
N ASN A 138 3.16 -8.20 23.52
CA ASN A 138 2.10 -7.59 24.31
C ASN A 138 1.56 -6.29 23.68
N TYR A 139 1.35 -6.29 22.35
CA TYR A 139 0.74 -5.15 21.67
C TYR A 139 -0.67 -4.94 22.23
N PRO A 140 -1.01 -3.73 22.71
CA PRO A 140 -2.24 -3.49 23.47
C PRO A 140 -3.51 -3.76 22.66
N ASP A 141 -3.41 -3.67 21.33
CA ASP A 141 -4.53 -3.73 20.40
C ASP A 141 -4.69 -5.07 19.68
N TYR A 142 -3.80 -6.03 19.96
CA TYR A 142 -3.92 -7.36 19.36
C TYR A 142 -5.12 -8.15 19.88
N ARG A 143 -5.42 -7.98 21.17
CA ARG A 143 -6.63 -8.50 21.82
C ARG A 143 -7.46 -7.32 22.30
N PRO A 144 -8.22 -6.66 21.41
CA PRO A 144 -9.10 -5.59 21.85
C PRO A 144 -10.03 -6.13 22.94
N ARG A 145 -10.12 -5.43 24.07
CA ARG A 145 -11.03 -5.80 25.16
C ARG A 145 -12.47 -5.63 24.65
N GLY A 146 -13.16 -6.72 24.29
CA GLY A 146 -14.57 -6.68 23.85
C GLY A 146 -14.95 -7.73 22.80
N PHE A 147 -16.16 -7.59 22.23
CA PHE A 147 -16.77 -8.53 21.27
C PHE A 147 -16.20 -8.48 19.85
N TYR A 148 -15.35 -7.49 19.52
CA TYR A 148 -14.78 -7.34 18.18
C TYR A 148 -13.37 -7.94 18.14
N GLN A 149 -13.29 -9.27 17.99
CA GLN A 149 -12.05 -9.99 17.79
C GLN A 149 -11.66 -9.93 16.31
N HIS A 150 -10.79 -9.01 15.94
CA HIS A 150 -10.03 -9.15 14.70
C HIS A 150 -8.59 -9.44 15.09
N ALA A 151 -8.26 -10.73 15.13
CA ALA A 151 -6.86 -11.14 15.07
C ALA A 151 -6.23 -10.46 13.86
N TRP A 152 -4.97 -10.06 13.96
CA TRP A 152 -4.21 -9.58 12.83
C TRP A 152 -4.01 -10.73 11.84
N GLN A 153 -5.03 -10.97 11.01
CA GLN A 153 -5.06 -12.06 10.04
C GLN A 153 -4.27 -11.69 8.78
N CYS A 154 -3.06 -11.14 8.95
CA CYS A 154 -2.10 -10.93 7.88
C CYS A 154 -0.94 -11.89 8.12
N PRO A 155 -0.51 -12.69 7.13
CA PRO A 155 0.56 -13.67 7.31
C PRO A 155 1.93 -12.99 7.24
N LEU A 156 2.12 -11.93 8.03
CA LEU A 156 3.36 -11.18 8.18
C LEU A 156 3.44 -10.60 9.59
N ILE A 157 4.63 -10.68 10.18
CA ILE A 157 4.94 -10.05 11.47
C ILE A 157 6.45 -9.78 11.60
N ILE A 158 6.82 -8.69 12.28
CA ILE A 158 8.18 -8.49 12.78
C ILE A 158 8.37 -9.31 14.05
N THR A 159 9.28 -10.29 14.01
CA THR A 159 9.54 -11.20 15.13
C THR A 159 10.61 -10.69 16.09
N HIS A 160 11.55 -9.87 15.63
CA HIS A 160 12.64 -9.29 16.44
C HIS A 160 13.21 -8.03 15.76
N PHE A 161 13.66 -7.08 16.56
CA PHE A 161 14.47 -5.93 16.11
C PHE A 161 15.93 -6.11 16.55
N LYS A 162 16.87 -5.76 15.69
CA LYS A 162 18.32 -5.83 15.92
C LYS A 162 18.97 -4.57 15.36
N GLU A 163 19.25 -3.59 16.22
CA GLU A 163 19.86 -2.31 15.81
C GLU A 163 19.10 -1.63 14.67
N ASP A 164 19.66 -1.60 13.45
CA ASP A 164 19.06 -1.03 12.24
C ASP A 164 18.34 -2.06 11.35
N GLU A 165 18.15 -3.28 11.84
CA GLU A 165 17.50 -4.39 11.16
C GLU A 165 16.28 -4.94 11.93
N ALA A 166 15.40 -5.60 11.21
CA ALA A 166 14.29 -6.36 11.77
C ALA A 166 14.14 -7.71 11.07
N VAL A 167 13.79 -8.74 11.83
CA VAL A 167 13.46 -10.07 11.31
C VAL A 167 11.96 -10.12 11.08
N VAL A 168 11.55 -10.39 9.85
CA VAL A 168 10.15 -10.48 9.43
C VAL A 168 9.81 -11.93 9.11
N LEU A 169 8.85 -12.50 9.84
CA LEU A 169 8.25 -13.79 9.56
C LEU A 169 7.01 -13.58 8.69
N ARG A 170 6.93 -14.27 7.55
CA ARG A 170 5.85 -14.08 6.59
C ARG A 170 5.54 -15.31 5.75
N ASP A 171 4.39 -15.34 5.10
CA ASP A 171 4.12 -16.25 3.98
C ASP A 171 4.86 -15.76 2.74
N ALA A 172 6.08 -16.27 2.54
CA ALA A 172 6.96 -15.90 1.44
C ALA A 172 6.30 -16.00 0.05
N LYS A 173 5.38 -16.95 -0.16
CA LYS A 173 4.77 -17.13 -1.50
C LYS A 173 3.83 -16.00 -1.85
N THR A 174 3.07 -15.52 -0.87
CA THR A 174 2.02 -14.54 -1.09
C THR A 174 2.54 -13.12 -0.82
N ILE A 175 3.22 -12.92 0.31
CA ILE A 175 3.64 -11.60 0.78
C ILE A 175 4.77 -11.04 -0.09
N ASP A 176 5.79 -11.84 -0.41
CA ASP A 176 6.95 -11.35 -1.15
C ASP A 176 6.52 -10.84 -2.54
N ARG A 177 5.53 -11.51 -3.18
CA ARG A 177 4.95 -11.06 -4.45
C ARG A 177 4.23 -9.70 -4.34
N PHE A 178 3.45 -9.48 -3.29
CA PHE A 178 2.77 -8.18 -3.11
C PHE A 178 3.76 -7.04 -2.88
N ILE A 179 4.85 -7.31 -2.16
CA ILE A 179 5.93 -6.33 -1.94
C ILE A 179 6.65 -6.05 -3.27
N GLU A 180 6.95 -7.07 -4.05
CA GLU A 180 7.59 -6.94 -5.37
C GLU A 180 6.71 -6.17 -6.36
N ASP A 181 5.42 -6.51 -6.48
CA ASP A 181 4.47 -5.79 -7.33
C ASP A 181 4.35 -4.32 -6.90
N ALA A 182 4.27 -4.03 -5.60
CA ALA A 182 4.19 -2.67 -5.08
C ALA A 182 5.47 -1.86 -5.35
N HIS A 183 6.63 -2.46 -5.13
CA HIS A 183 7.92 -1.86 -5.43
C HIS A 183 8.03 -1.56 -6.94
N GLN A 184 7.69 -2.51 -7.80
CA GLN A 184 7.76 -2.35 -9.25
C GLN A 184 6.81 -1.25 -9.76
N VAL A 185 5.58 -1.14 -9.22
CA VAL A 185 4.69 -0.01 -9.53
C VAL A 185 5.32 1.31 -9.12
N TYR A 186 5.91 1.37 -7.93
CA TYR A 186 6.54 2.59 -7.43
C TYR A 186 7.72 3.03 -8.32
N GLU A 187 8.60 2.10 -8.70
CA GLU A 187 9.72 2.35 -9.60
C GLU A 187 9.24 2.85 -10.98
N TYR A 188 8.17 2.26 -11.52
CA TYR A 188 7.60 2.77 -12.77
C TYR A 188 7.08 4.21 -12.63
N LEU A 189 6.44 4.56 -11.53
CA LEU A 189 5.97 5.93 -11.31
C LEU A 189 7.14 6.91 -11.15
N ASP A 190 8.18 6.52 -10.43
CA ASP A 190 9.37 7.35 -10.21
C ASP A 190 10.11 7.65 -11.53
N ASN A 191 10.20 6.63 -12.40
CA ASN A 191 10.81 6.70 -13.72
C ASN A 191 9.87 7.24 -14.83
N ASN A 192 8.71 7.79 -14.47
CA ASN A 192 7.73 8.32 -15.44
C ASN A 192 7.26 7.29 -16.49
N GLN A 193 7.10 6.04 -16.08
CA GLN A 193 6.57 4.92 -16.87
C GLN A 193 5.12 4.62 -16.44
N ILE A 194 4.23 5.59 -16.62
CA ILE A 194 2.86 5.55 -16.13
C ILE A 194 2.08 4.42 -16.78
N TYR A 195 2.27 4.16 -18.08
CA TYR A 195 1.58 3.07 -18.75
C TYR A 195 1.98 1.70 -18.17
N ASP A 196 3.28 1.47 -17.94
CA ASP A 196 3.79 0.22 -17.37
C ASP A 196 3.27 -0.01 -15.94
N ALA A 197 3.23 1.04 -15.12
CA ALA A 197 2.61 1.00 -13.79
C ALA A 197 1.14 0.57 -13.84
N PHE A 198 0.37 1.13 -14.77
CA PHE A 198 -1.06 0.83 -14.91
C PHE A 198 -1.34 -0.53 -15.53
N LEU A 199 -0.48 -1.03 -16.42
CA LEU A 199 -0.54 -2.40 -16.90
C LEU A 199 -0.29 -3.41 -15.79
N LEU A 200 0.66 -3.14 -14.90
CA LEU A 200 0.92 -3.99 -13.74
C LEU A 200 -0.26 -4.00 -12.76
N LEU A 201 -0.87 -2.85 -12.50
CA LEU A 201 -2.05 -2.74 -11.64
C LEU A 201 -3.30 -3.38 -12.26
N TYR A 202 -3.51 -3.17 -13.56
CA TYR A 202 -4.73 -3.53 -14.30
C TYR A 202 -4.40 -4.30 -15.59
N PRO A 203 -3.85 -5.52 -15.50
CA PRO A 203 -3.36 -6.26 -16.68
C PRO A 203 -4.47 -6.61 -17.68
N HIS A 204 -5.72 -6.70 -17.24
CA HIS A 204 -6.88 -6.92 -18.11
C HIS A 204 -7.17 -5.72 -19.04
N MET A 205 -6.55 -4.57 -18.81
CA MET A 205 -6.69 -3.35 -19.61
C MET A 205 -5.59 -3.20 -20.67
N GLU A 206 -4.76 -4.22 -20.90
CA GLU A 206 -3.64 -4.18 -21.86
C GLU A 206 -4.02 -3.64 -23.24
N ASN A 207 -5.18 -4.06 -23.75
CA ASN A 207 -5.70 -3.67 -25.07
C ASN A 207 -6.60 -2.42 -25.04
N ASN A 208 -6.71 -1.73 -23.89
CA ASN A 208 -7.50 -0.52 -23.77
C ASN A 208 -6.69 0.69 -24.29
N GLN A 209 -6.98 1.08 -25.54
CA GLN A 209 -6.28 2.19 -26.20
C GLN A 209 -6.45 3.52 -25.45
N LEU A 210 -7.63 3.79 -24.90
CA LEU A 210 -7.88 5.04 -24.17
C LEU A 210 -7.07 5.13 -22.87
N MET A 211 -6.94 4.03 -22.13
CA MET A 211 -6.05 3.97 -20.97
C MET A 211 -4.61 4.26 -21.40
N LYS A 212 -4.15 3.60 -22.47
CA LYS A 212 -2.80 3.79 -22.99
C LYS A 212 -2.53 5.24 -23.35
N ASP A 213 -3.40 5.85 -24.14
CA ASP A 213 -3.25 7.24 -24.60
C ASP A 213 -3.20 8.21 -23.40
N LEU A 214 -4.10 8.04 -22.42
CA LEU A 214 -4.11 8.87 -21.22
C LEU A 214 -2.85 8.70 -20.35
N CYS A 215 -2.32 7.48 -20.23
CA CYS A 215 -1.04 7.27 -19.54
C CYS A 215 0.11 7.97 -20.27
N LEU A 216 0.20 7.84 -21.59
CA LEU A 216 1.24 8.50 -22.39
C LEU A 216 1.14 10.03 -22.34
N ASP A 217 -0.07 10.59 -22.29
CA ASP A 217 -0.27 12.03 -22.11
C ASP A 217 0.28 12.52 -20.75
N ILE A 218 0.07 11.75 -19.66
CA ILE A 218 0.66 12.04 -18.34
C ILE A 218 2.20 12.05 -18.43
N GLU A 219 2.78 11.03 -19.08
CA GLU A 219 4.23 10.92 -19.26
C GLU A 219 4.82 12.11 -20.03
N GLU A 220 4.12 12.55 -21.08
CA GLU A 220 4.54 13.67 -21.91
C GLU A 220 4.44 15.01 -21.19
N ILE A 221 3.43 15.21 -20.32
CA ILE A 221 3.36 16.39 -19.46
C ILE A 221 4.55 16.43 -18.52
N TYR A 222 4.91 15.30 -17.91
CA TYR A 222 6.05 15.25 -16.99
C TYR A 222 7.38 15.61 -17.67
N LYS A 223 7.62 15.15 -18.90
CA LYS A 223 8.83 15.50 -19.66
C LYS A 223 8.98 17.00 -19.93
N LYS A 224 7.89 17.76 -19.92
CA LYS A 224 7.90 19.22 -20.17
C LYS A 224 8.26 20.03 -18.92
N ILE A 225 8.22 19.42 -17.75
CA ILE A 225 8.38 20.09 -16.45
C ILE A 225 9.77 19.80 -15.83
N GLU A 226 10.44 18.73 -16.29
CA GLU A 226 11.87 18.45 -16.03
C GLU A 226 12.80 19.35 -16.85
#